data_AF-A0A937GW38-F1
#
_entry.id   AF-A0A937GW38-F1
#
_cell.length_a   1.000
_cell.length_b   1.000
_cell.length_c   1.000
_cell.angle_alpha   90.00
_cell.angle_beta   90.00
_cell.angle_gamma   90.00
#
_symmetry.space_group_name_H-M   'P 1'
#
loop_
_entity.id
_entity.type
_entity.pdbx_description
1 polymer ?
#
loop_
_entity_poly.entity_id
_entity_poly.type
_entity_poly.pdbx_seq_one_letter_code
_entity_poly.pdbx_strand_id
1 'polypeptide(L)'
;MHGHEAELLTTTLLMLSAIGCGLILKFVRQPPLVGYILAGLFIGPSGLGLIDYSAEISSLAELGIILLLFIIGMELSVKAFLSVVRPAVIATMAQIMCSIFLALSGEFLFCLVGAANSACWLYSDPIVDCGCADGA
;
A
#
# COMPACT_ATOMS: atom_id res chain seq x y z
N MET A 1 37.67 10.86 -17.02
CA MET A 1 37.19 11.68 -15.88
C MET A 1 35.86 12.37 -16.22
N HIS A 2 34.81 11.62 -16.60
CA HIS A 2 33.49 12.12 -17.02
C HIS A 2 32.31 11.42 -16.31
N GLY A 3 32.58 10.77 -15.17
CA GLY A 3 31.56 10.00 -14.42
C GLY A 3 30.92 10.75 -13.25
N HIS A 4 31.54 11.82 -12.75
CA HIS A 4 31.05 12.51 -11.54
C HIS A 4 29.87 13.45 -11.81
N GLU A 5 29.75 13.99 -13.02
CA GLU A 5 28.63 14.88 -13.37
C GLU A 5 27.31 14.10 -13.50
N ALA A 6 27.36 12.86 -13.96
CA ALA A 6 26.18 12.00 -14.06
C ALA A 6 25.61 11.62 -12.69
N GLU A 7 26.48 11.28 -11.72
CA GLU A 7 26.10 10.97 -10.34
C GLU A 7 25.48 12.19 -9.60
N LEU A 8 26.02 13.39 -9.84
CA LEU A 8 25.46 14.62 -9.29
C LEU A 8 24.08 14.95 -9.88
N LEU A 9 23.88 14.69 -11.17
CA LEU A 9 22.59 14.90 -11.82
C LEU A 9 21.54 13.90 -11.34
N THR A 10 21.88 12.62 -11.20
CA THR A 10 20.95 11.60 -10.70
C THR A 10 20.55 11.87 -9.24
N THR A 11 21.51 12.21 -8.37
CA THR A 11 21.24 12.56 -6.96
C THR A 11 20.45 13.86 -6.81
N THR A 12 20.70 14.86 -7.66
CA THR A 12 19.92 16.10 -7.68
C THR A 12 18.50 15.86 -8.18
N LEU A 13 18.32 15.09 -9.26
CA LEU A 13 16.99 14.70 -9.76
C LEU A 13 16.20 13.89 -8.72
N LEU A 14 16.88 12.99 -8.00
CA LEU A 14 16.32 12.26 -6.87
C LEU A 14 15.79 13.22 -5.79
N MET A 15 16.62 14.15 -5.31
CA MET A 15 16.19 15.14 -4.32
C MET A 15 15.07 16.04 -4.82
N LEU A 16 15.16 16.50 -6.07
CA LEU A 16 14.14 17.37 -6.68
C LEU A 16 12.80 16.66 -6.81
N SER A 17 12.81 15.39 -7.22
CA SER A 17 11.61 14.57 -7.33
C SER A 17 11.00 14.24 -5.96
N ALA A 18 11.83 13.94 -4.95
CA ALA A 18 11.37 13.66 -3.59
C ALA A 18 10.71 14.88 -2.97
N ILE A 19 11.32 16.06 -3.11
CA ILE A 19 10.75 17.33 -2.66
C ILE A 19 9.50 17.67 -3.47
N GLY A 20 9.54 17.53 -4.80
CA GLY A 20 8.41 17.80 -5.67
C GLY A 20 7.19 16.96 -5.33
N CYS A 21 7.37 15.64 -5.25
CA CYS A 21 6.30 14.70 -4.89
C CYS A 21 5.81 14.95 -3.45
N GLY A 22 6.72 15.17 -2.50
CA GLY A 22 6.37 15.53 -1.12
C GLY A 22 5.54 16.82 -1.01
N LEU A 23 5.87 17.86 -1.79
CA LEU A 23 5.12 19.11 -1.83
C LEU A 23 3.74 18.94 -2.49
N ILE A 24 3.67 18.18 -3.58
CA ILE A 24 2.41 17.85 -4.25
C ILE A 24 1.48 17.12 -3.28
N LEU A 25 1.96 16.07 -2.60
CA LEU A 25 1.13 15.32 -1.65
C LEU A 25 0.78 16.12 -0.41
N LYS A 26 1.66 17.03 0.04
CA LYS A 26 1.33 18.00 1.09
C LYS A 26 0.17 18.91 0.67
N PHE A 27 0.11 19.32 -0.60
CA PHE A 27 -1.00 20.11 -1.15
C PHE A 27 -2.31 19.31 -1.15
N VAL A 28 -2.23 17.99 -1.37
CA VAL A 28 -3.35 17.04 -1.30
C VAL A 28 -3.71 16.66 0.16
N ARG A 29 -3.14 17.34 1.16
CA ARG A 29 -3.34 17.09 2.61
C ARG A 29 -2.93 15.68 3.06
N GLN A 30 -2.05 15.02 2.33
CA GLN A 30 -1.47 13.73 2.72
C GLN A 30 -0.15 13.93 3.49
N PRO A 31 0.23 12.99 4.37
CA PRO A 31 1.53 13.03 5.03
C PRO A 31 2.67 13.08 4.00
N PRO A 32 3.63 14.01 4.12
CA PRO A 32 4.75 14.12 3.17
C PRO A 32 5.57 12.84 3.00
N LEU A 33 5.57 11.98 4.03
CA LEU A 33 6.19 10.66 4.03
C LEU A 33 5.71 9.78 2.86
N VAL A 34 4.41 9.86 2.51
CA VAL A 34 3.85 9.14 1.37
C VAL A 34 4.48 9.63 0.06
N GLY A 35 4.73 10.94 -0.05
CA GLY A 35 5.36 11.52 -1.24
C GLY A 35 6.82 11.12 -1.41
N TYR A 36 7.57 10.98 -0.31
CA TYR A 36 8.94 10.45 -0.37
C TYR A 36 8.97 8.98 -0.81
N ILE A 37 8.03 8.16 -0.33
CA ILE A 37 7.91 6.74 -0.75
C ILE A 37 7.57 6.65 -2.23
N LEU A 38 6.61 7.45 -2.72
CA LEU A 38 6.23 7.46 -4.14
C LEU A 38 7.38 7.93 -5.03
N ALA A 39 8.10 8.98 -4.66
CA ALA A 39 9.28 9.42 -5.41
C ALA A 39 10.34 8.32 -5.50
N GLY A 40 10.59 7.61 -4.38
CA GLY A 40 11.47 6.44 -4.35
C GLY A 40 10.99 5.29 -5.25
N LEU A 41 9.68 5.03 -5.29
CA LEU A 41 9.09 4.02 -6.17
C LEU A 41 9.24 4.37 -7.66
N PHE A 42 9.06 5.65 -8.01
CA PHE A 42 9.20 6.12 -9.40
C PHE A 42 10.64 6.07 -9.92
N ILE A 43 11.63 6.30 -9.05
CA ILE A 43 13.05 6.33 -9.48
C ILE A 43 13.78 5.03 -9.19
N GLY A 44 13.26 4.21 -8.30
CA GLY A 44 13.80 2.87 -8.02
C GLY A 44 13.72 1.92 -9.22
N PRO A 45 14.19 0.68 -9.05
CA PRO A 45 14.24 -0.36 -10.09
C PRO A 45 12.92 -0.61 -10.80
N SER A 46 11.82 -0.56 -10.04
CA SER A 46 10.47 -0.78 -10.56
C SER A 46 9.91 0.39 -11.37
N GLY A 47 10.55 1.57 -11.32
CA GLY A 47 10.17 2.75 -12.07
C GLY A 47 11.16 3.03 -13.20
N LEU A 48 12.09 3.96 -12.98
CA LEU A 48 13.08 4.38 -13.98
C LEU A 48 14.38 3.55 -13.98
N GLY A 49 14.61 2.70 -12.98
CA GLY A 49 15.76 1.80 -12.97
C GLY A 49 17.12 2.47 -12.78
N LEU A 50 17.17 3.67 -12.20
CA LEU A 50 18.42 4.43 -12.05
C LEU A 50 19.29 3.93 -10.88
N ILE A 51 18.69 3.35 -9.84
CA ILE A 51 19.34 2.84 -8.63
C ILE A 51 18.97 1.38 -8.46
N ASP A 52 19.95 0.49 -8.23
CA ASP A 52 19.74 -0.92 -7.93
C ASP A 52 19.57 -1.19 -6.42
N TYR A 53 18.86 -2.28 -6.09
CA TYR A 53 18.77 -2.76 -4.71
C TYR A 53 20.10 -3.35 -4.26
N SER A 54 20.79 -2.67 -3.34
CA SER A 54 21.97 -3.20 -2.66
C SER A 54 21.64 -3.73 -1.26
N ALA A 55 22.38 -4.74 -0.81
CA ALA A 55 22.24 -5.30 0.53
C ALA A 55 22.50 -4.26 1.66
N GLU A 56 23.32 -3.25 1.36
CA GLU A 56 23.62 -2.13 2.25
C GLU A 56 22.41 -1.22 2.45
N ILE A 57 21.71 -0.86 1.36
CA ILE A 57 20.48 -0.04 1.41
C ILE A 57 19.40 -0.78 2.21
N SER A 58 19.28 -2.10 2.06
CA SER A 58 18.32 -2.91 2.83
C SER A 58 18.62 -2.87 4.33
N SER A 59 19.89 -3.01 4.73
CA SER A 59 20.29 -2.94 6.13
C SER A 59 20.01 -1.57 6.75
N LEU A 60 20.26 -0.48 5.99
CA LEU A 60 19.93 0.87 6.43
C LEU A 60 18.42 1.10 6.56
N ALA A 61 17.62 0.56 5.64
CA ALA A 61 16.15 0.65 5.71
C ALA A 61 15.60 -0.10 6.92
N GLU A 62 16.13 -1.28 7.24
CA GLU A 62 15.75 -2.06 8.42
C GLU A 62 16.05 -1.28 9.72
N LEU A 63 17.27 -0.75 9.86
CA LEU A 63 17.62 0.11 10.99
C LEU A 63 16.73 1.36 11.07
N GLY A 64 16.41 1.98 9.94
CA GLY A 64 15.50 3.13 9.87
C GLY A 64 14.10 2.81 10.39
N ILE A 65 13.53 1.66 10.00
CA ILE A 65 12.21 1.22 10.48
C ILE A 65 12.25 0.91 11.98
N ILE A 66 13.31 0.25 12.47
CA ILE A 66 13.48 -0.04 13.90
C ILE A 66 13.52 1.27 14.70
N LEU A 67 14.31 2.26 14.26
CA LEU A 67 14.39 3.57 14.90
C LEU A 67 13.06 4.32 14.84
N LEU A 68 12.35 4.27 13.70
CA LEU A 68 11.03 4.89 13.55
C LEU A 68 10.02 4.29 14.53
N LEU A 69 9.94 2.96 14.60
CA LEU A 69 9.05 2.24 15.52
C LEU A 69 9.43 2.49 16.99
N PHE A 70 10.72 2.62 17.28
CA PHE A 70 11.20 2.97 18.61
C PHE A 70 10.76 4.38 19.03
N ILE A 71 10.93 5.38 18.15
CA ILE A 71 10.48 6.75 18.39
C ILE A 71 8.97 6.79 18.58
N ILE A 72 8.21 6.11 17.71
CA ILE A 72 6.75 5.98 17.86
C ILE A 72 6.42 5.37 19.22
N GLY A 73 7.14 4.33 19.65
CA GLY A 73 6.96 3.71 20.96
C GLY A 73 7.23 4.66 22.13
N MET A 74 8.24 5.54 22.04
CA MET A 74 8.54 6.53 23.09
C MET A 74 7.53 7.67 23.16
N GLU A 75 6.95 8.07 22.03
CA GLU A 75 5.92 9.12 21.94
C GLU A 75 4.52 8.61 22.37
N LEU A 76 4.28 7.30 22.32
CA LEU A 76 2.98 6.71 22.67
C LEU A 76 2.74 6.71 24.19
N SER A 77 1.74 7.48 24.63
CA SER A 77 1.25 7.38 26.00
C SER A 77 0.29 6.18 26.16
N VAL A 78 0.67 5.22 27.00
CA VAL A 78 -0.11 3.98 27.24
C VAL A 78 -1.55 4.27 27.67
N LYS A 79 -1.75 5.33 28.47
CA LYS A 79 -3.09 5.74 28.94
C LYS A 79 -3.97 6.24 27.80
N ALA A 80 -3.44 7.06 26.88
CA ALA A 80 -4.22 7.52 25.72
C ALA A 80 -4.48 6.36 24.75
N PHE A 81 -3.50 5.49 24.53
CA PHE A 81 -3.65 4.31 23.68
C PHE A 81 -4.79 3.38 24.16
N LEU A 82 -4.84 3.06 25.45
CA LEU A 82 -5.91 2.23 26.02
C LEU A 82 -7.30 2.87 25.88
N SER A 83 -7.40 4.20 25.87
CA SER A 83 -8.68 4.89 25.65
C SER A 83 -9.19 4.76 24.21
N VAL A 84 -8.28 4.71 23.22
CA VAL A 84 -8.63 4.59 21.80
C VAL A 84 -8.70 3.15 21.32
N VAL A 85 -8.17 2.17 22.07
CA VAL A 85 -8.15 0.76 21.65
C VAL A 85 -9.56 0.17 21.48
N ARG A 86 -10.50 0.52 22.37
CA ARG A 86 -11.89 0.04 22.28
C ARG A 86 -12.60 0.50 21.00
N PRO A 87 -12.68 1.81 20.69
CA PRO A 87 -13.29 2.25 19.45
C PRO A 87 -12.52 1.76 18.22
N ALA A 88 -11.18 1.65 18.28
CA ALA A 88 -10.39 1.12 17.18
C ALA A 88 -10.73 -0.34 16.86
N VAL A 89 -10.83 -1.22 17.88
CA VAL A 89 -11.19 -2.63 17.70
C VAL A 89 -12.61 -2.79 17.17
N ILE A 90 -13.57 -1.99 17.67
CA ILE A 90 -14.95 -2.03 17.17
C ILE A 90 -15.00 -1.59 15.70
N ALA A 91 -14.28 -0.50 15.35
CA ALA A 91 -14.24 0.00 13.98
C ALA A 91 -13.60 -0.99 13.01
N THR A 92 -12.48 -1.62 13.36
CA THR A 92 -11.83 -2.61 12.49
C THR A 92 -12.64 -3.88 12.35
N MET A 93 -13.25 -4.38 13.44
CA MET A 93 -14.15 -5.53 13.37
C MET A 93 -15.37 -5.23 12.50
N ALA A 94 -15.98 -4.05 12.66
CA ALA A 94 -17.08 -3.62 11.81
C ALA A 94 -16.66 -3.46 10.33
N GLN A 95 -15.48 -2.90 10.07
CA GLN A 95 -14.92 -2.74 8.73
C GLN A 95 -14.68 -4.09 8.04
N ILE A 96 -14.11 -5.05 8.76
CA ILE A 96 -13.86 -6.41 8.23
C ILE A 96 -15.18 -7.11 7.93
N MET A 97 -16.13 -7.10 8.87
CA MET A 97 -17.46 -7.69 8.67
C MET A 97 -18.20 -7.04 7.49
N CYS A 98 -18.17 -5.71 7.39
CA CYS A 98 -18.77 -4.98 6.27
C CYS A 98 -18.09 -5.34 4.93
N SER A 99 -16.76 -5.43 4.89
CA SER A 99 -16.02 -5.80 3.68
C SER A 99 -16.38 -7.21 3.21
N ILE A 100 -16.50 -8.17 4.13
CA ILE A 100 -16.93 -9.53 3.82
C ILE A 100 -18.38 -9.54 3.32
N PHE A 101 -19.29 -8.80 3.96
CA PHE A 101 -20.68 -8.72 3.54
C PHE A 101 -20.87 -8.10 2.15
N LEU A 102 -20.11 -7.04 1.85
CA LEU A 102 -20.09 -6.40 0.52
C LEU A 102 -19.50 -7.34 -0.54
N ALA A 103 -18.45 -8.09 -0.22
CA ALA A 103 -17.91 -9.10 -1.13
C ALA A 103 -18.98 -10.18 -1.44
N LEU A 104 -19.58 -10.79 -0.42
CA LEU A 104 -20.60 -11.83 -0.60
C LEU A 104 -21.85 -11.33 -1.35
N SER A 105 -22.32 -10.11 -1.06
CA SER A 105 -23.47 -9.52 -1.76
C SER A 105 -23.16 -9.16 -3.21
N GLY A 106 -21.95 -8.69 -3.50
CA GLY A 106 -21.47 -8.44 -4.87
C GLY A 106 -21.45 -9.73 -5.70
N GLU A 107 -20.94 -10.82 -5.12
CA GLU A 107 -20.90 -12.12 -5.79
C GLU A 107 -22.28 -12.77 -5.95
N PHE A 108 -23.18 -12.62 -4.95
CA PHE A 108 -24.57 -13.10 -5.06
C PHE A 108 -25.36 -12.38 -6.16
N LEU A 109 -25.17 -11.06 -6.28
CA LEU A 109 -25.77 -10.26 -7.35
C LEU A 109 -25.19 -10.62 -8.72
N PHE A 110 -23.87 -10.85 -8.80
CA PHE A 110 -23.20 -11.29 -10.02
C PHE A 110 -23.67 -12.69 -10.45
N CYS A 111 -23.87 -13.62 -9.52
CA CYS A 111 -24.40 -14.95 -9.78
C CYS A 111 -25.86 -14.90 -10.31
N LEU A 112 -26.72 -14.06 -9.73
CA LEU A 112 -28.10 -13.85 -10.21
C LEU A 112 -28.17 -13.26 -11.61
N VAL A 113 -27.27 -12.32 -11.96
CA VAL A 113 -27.18 -11.75 -13.31
C VAL A 113 -26.51 -12.72 -14.30
N GLY A 114 -25.53 -13.50 -13.84
CA GLY A 114 -24.84 -14.54 -14.61
C GLY A 114 -25.74 -15.72 -15.00
N ALA A 115 -26.72 -16.09 -14.17
CA ALA A 115 -27.73 -17.10 -14.52
C ALA A 115 -28.59 -16.71 -15.75
N ALA A 116 -28.58 -15.43 -16.16
CA ALA A 116 -29.27 -14.94 -17.35
C ALA A 116 -28.38 -14.84 -18.61
N ASN A 117 -27.06 -15.07 -18.53
CA ASN A 117 -26.15 -14.97 -19.68
C ASN A 117 -25.06 -16.05 -19.64
N SER A 118 -24.79 -16.71 -20.77
CA SER A 118 -23.84 -17.84 -20.89
C SER A 118 -22.36 -17.45 -20.82
N ALA A 119 -21.98 -16.52 -19.94
CA ALA A 119 -20.61 -16.04 -19.76
C ALA A 119 -20.08 -16.39 -18.36
N CYS A 120 -20.02 -17.69 -18.05
CA CYS A 120 -19.19 -18.22 -16.96
C CYS A 120 -17.72 -18.28 -17.42
N TRP A 121 -17.07 -17.12 -17.54
CA TRP A 121 -15.61 -17.05 -17.66
C TRP A 121 -15.11 -15.85 -16.86
N LEU A 122 -14.13 -16.12 -15.98
CA LEU A 122 -13.30 -15.18 -15.21
C LEU A 122 -13.77 -14.71 -13.83
N TYR A 123 -14.01 -15.64 -12.90
CA TYR A 123 -13.71 -15.35 -11.50
C TYR A 123 -13.27 -16.63 -10.76
N SER A 124 -11.96 -16.84 -10.69
CA SER A 124 -11.35 -17.96 -9.98
C SER A 124 -10.86 -17.46 -8.62
N ASP A 125 -11.80 -17.26 -7.69
CA ASP A 125 -11.45 -16.97 -6.30
C ASP A 125 -11.47 -18.27 -5.46
N PRO A 126 -10.40 -18.57 -4.69
CA PRO A 126 -10.24 -19.83 -3.97
C PRO A 126 -11.05 -19.95 -2.65
N ILE A 127 -12.02 -19.06 -2.39
CA ILE A 127 -12.70 -18.96 -1.08
C ILE A 127 -14.19 -19.38 -1.10
N VAL A 128 -14.90 -19.25 -2.23
CA VAL A 128 -16.31 -19.64 -2.36
C VAL A 128 -16.47 -20.31 -3.72
N ASP A 129 -16.50 -21.63 -3.72
CA ASP A 129 -16.84 -22.42 -4.89
C ASP A 129 -18.35 -22.25 -5.12
N CYS A 130 -18.73 -21.30 -5.99
CA CYS A 130 -20.08 -21.27 -6.53
C CYS A 130 -20.24 -22.50 -7.43
N GLY A 131 -20.63 -23.61 -6.80
CA GLY A 131 -20.95 -24.85 -7.50
C GLY A 131 -21.94 -24.55 -8.63
N CYS A 132 -21.44 -24.56 -9.86
CA CYS A 132 -22.25 -24.70 -11.04
C CYS A 132 -23.04 -25.99 -10.86
N ALA A 133 -24.34 -25.87 -10.60
CA ALA A 133 -25.24 -27.00 -10.66
C ALA A 133 -25.22 -27.52 -12.10
N ASP A 134 -24.61 -28.69 -12.28
CA ASP A 134 -24.69 -29.49 -13.49
C ASP A 134 -26.14 -29.69 -13.92
N GLY A 135 -26.42 -29.58 -15.22
CA GLY A 135 -27.51 -30.32 -15.85
C GLY A 135 -28.37 -29.55 -16.85
N ALA A 136 -27.97 -29.56 -18.12
CA ALA A 136 -28.78 -30.03 -19.26
C ALA A 136 -27.94 -30.02 -20.55
#